data_AF-A0A9P3E7T0-F1
#
_entry.id   AF-A0A9P3E7T0-F1
#
_cell.length_a   1.000
_cell.length_b   1.000
_cell.length_c   1.000
_cell.angle_alpha   90.00
_cell.angle_beta   90.00
_cell.angle_gamma   90.00
#
_symmetry.space_group_name_H-M   'P 1'
#
loop_
_entity.id
_entity.type
_entity.pdbx_description
1 polymer ?
#
loop_
_entity_poly.entity_id
_entity_poly.type
_entity_poly.pdbx_seq_one_letter_code
_entity_poly.pdbx_strand_id
1 'polypeptide(L)'
;MLDQLISGGCIEPTVVVMPTWLGINNESAPSVQTIAKQYSTYLFPYIESTYHVYNDSSRRAFAGLSQGSILTREIYINYTSHFNYFGFFSGAQGSTAAPLNTYINSNQTAKNPALTNRSIYLSYGQYDAAFDDTKAFSQALDGLGISYAVRMCPFGYHIWNTWQDAFWHFGKVSLWKGVPSTNQTGHGL
;
A
#
# COMPACT_ATOMS: atom_id res chain seq x y z
N MET A 1 9.04 -6.02 -15.39
CA MET A 1 9.36 -5.45 -14.07
C MET A 1 9.46 -6.51 -13.00
N LEU A 2 8.39 -7.29 -12.75
CA LEU A 2 8.41 -8.38 -11.77
C LEU A 2 9.49 -9.43 -12.10
N ASP A 3 9.62 -9.84 -13.37
CA ASP A 3 10.65 -10.79 -13.79
C ASP A 3 12.08 -10.28 -13.52
N GLN A 4 12.32 -8.99 -13.66
CA GLN A 4 13.63 -8.39 -13.34
C GLN A 4 13.89 -8.36 -11.83
N LEU A 5 12.84 -8.13 -11.02
CA LEU A 5 12.95 -8.20 -9.57
C LEU A 5 13.23 -9.64 -9.11
N ILE A 6 12.60 -10.64 -9.73
CA ILE A 6 12.81 -12.06 -9.40
C ILE A 6 14.19 -12.53 -9.87
N SER A 7 14.52 -12.33 -11.16
CA SER A 7 15.81 -12.75 -11.73
C SER A 7 17.00 -12.03 -11.08
N GLY A 8 16.80 -10.78 -10.66
CA GLY A 8 17.80 -10.01 -9.90
C GLY A 8 17.85 -10.35 -8.40
N GLY A 9 17.12 -11.37 -7.92
CA GLY A 9 17.11 -11.80 -6.52
C GLY A 9 16.55 -10.78 -5.54
N CYS A 10 15.79 -9.80 -6.02
CA CYS A 10 15.24 -8.72 -5.20
C CYS A 10 13.97 -9.13 -4.45
N ILE A 11 13.19 -10.06 -5.03
CA ILE A 11 12.03 -10.69 -4.42
C ILE A 11 12.03 -12.18 -4.77
N GLU A 12 11.40 -13.00 -3.94
CA GLU A 12 11.09 -14.39 -4.27
C GLU A 12 10.02 -14.48 -5.38
N PRO A 13 9.89 -15.63 -6.08
CA PRO A 13 8.81 -15.85 -7.04
C PRO A 13 7.44 -15.48 -6.43
N THR A 14 6.76 -14.53 -7.06
CA THR A 14 5.57 -13.87 -6.48
C THR A 14 4.42 -13.92 -7.46
N VAL A 15 3.22 -14.30 -6.99
CA VAL A 15 1.98 -14.17 -7.75
C VAL A 15 1.41 -12.77 -7.56
N VAL A 16 1.13 -12.06 -8.65
CA VAL A 16 0.49 -10.74 -8.62
C VAL A 16 -0.95 -10.88 -9.09
N VAL A 17 -1.89 -10.48 -8.24
CA VAL A 17 -3.33 -10.49 -8.53
C VAL A 17 -3.79 -9.05 -8.74
N MET A 18 -4.36 -8.75 -9.91
CA MET A 18 -4.86 -7.41 -10.28
C MET A 18 -6.37 -7.45 -10.46
N PRO A 19 -7.15 -7.53 -9.36
CA PRO A 19 -8.60 -7.60 -9.45
C PRO A 19 -9.20 -6.25 -9.84
N THR A 20 -10.40 -6.28 -10.41
CA THR A 20 -11.26 -5.10 -10.52
C THR A 20 -12.26 -5.08 -9.36
N TRP A 21 -12.54 -3.89 -8.83
CA TRP A 21 -13.69 -3.68 -7.94
C TRP A 21 -14.90 -3.06 -8.66
N LEU A 22 -14.76 -2.71 -9.94
CA LEU A 22 -15.85 -2.14 -10.72
C LEU A 22 -16.97 -3.17 -10.89
N GLY A 23 -18.21 -2.76 -10.61
CA GLY A 23 -19.38 -3.61 -10.78
C GLY A 23 -19.61 -4.61 -9.65
N ILE A 24 -18.79 -4.61 -8.59
CA ILE A 24 -19.13 -5.34 -7.37
C ILE A 24 -20.49 -4.83 -6.87
N ASN A 25 -21.45 -5.76 -6.69
CA ASN A 25 -22.84 -5.46 -6.32
C ASN A 25 -23.54 -4.44 -7.24
N ASN A 26 -23.10 -4.29 -8.50
CA ASN A 26 -23.56 -3.24 -9.43
C ASN A 26 -23.29 -1.80 -8.94
N GLU A 27 -22.31 -1.61 -8.06
CA GLU A 27 -21.90 -0.30 -7.55
C GLU A 27 -20.75 0.27 -8.42
N SER A 28 -20.78 1.58 -8.66
CA SER A 28 -19.71 2.30 -9.37
C SER A 28 -18.51 2.61 -8.48
N ALA A 29 -18.73 2.75 -7.17
CA ALA A 29 -17.70 3.00 -6.17
C ALA A 29 -18.05 2.24 -4.87
N PRO A 30 -17.82 0.91 -4.84
CA PRO A 30 -18.19 0.10 -3.69
C PRO A 30 -17.41 0.47 -2.43
N SER A 31 -18.07 0.30 -1.28
CA SER A 31 -17.42 0.53 0.02
C SER A 31 -16.22 -0.40 0.23
N VAL A 32 -15.26 0.00 1.05
CA VAL A 32 -14.10 -0.85 1.36
C VAL A 32 -14.52 -2.14 2.05
N GLN A 33 -15.57 -2.09 2.88
CA GLN A 33 -16.14 -3.29 3.51
C GLN A 33 -16.70 -4.26 2.47
N THR A 34 -17.39 -3.73 1.45
CA THR A 34 -17.90 -4.51 0.32
C THR A 34 -16.75 -5.15 -0.45
N ILE A 35 -15.72 -4.37 -0.80
CA ILE A 35 -14.55 -4.86 -1.54
C ILE A 35 -13.80 -5.94 -0.74
N ALA A 36 -13.48 -5.65 0.53
CA ALA A 36 -12.76 -6.57 1.40
C ALA A 36 -13.54 -7.88 1.59
N LYS A 37 -14.86 -7.81 1.75
CA LYS A 37 -15.73 -8.99 1.83
C LYS A 37 -15.67 -9.82 0.54
N GLN A 38 -15.79 -9.18 -0.63
CA GLN A 38 -15.68 -9.89 -1.91
C GLN A 38 -14.31 -10.59 -2.04
N TYR A 39 -13.23 -9.91 -1.64
CA TYR A 39 -11.90 -10.48 -1.70
C TYR A 39 -11.74 -11.66 -0.75
N SER A 40 -12.19 -11.54 0.50
CA SER A 40 -12.11 -12.64 1.47
C SER A 40 -13.01 -13.82 1.14
N THR A 41 -14.20 -13.57 0.56
CA THR A 41 -15.18 -14.63 0.28
C THR A 41 -14.87 -15.37 -1.02
N TYR A 42 -14.40 -14.67 -2.05
CA TYR A 42 -14.27 -15.26 -3.39
C TYR A 42 -12.84 -15.21 -3.92
N LEU A 43 -12.17 -14.06 -3.84
CA LEU A 43 -10.86 -13.89 -4.49
C LEU A 43 -9.78 -14.72 -3.80
N PHE A 44 -9.61 -14.61 -2.47
CA PHE A 44 -8.56 -15.34 -1.76
C PHE A 44 -8.74 -16.85 -1.88
N PRO A 45 -9.94 -17.44 -1.63
CA PRO A 45 -10.12 -18.88 -1.78
C PRO A 45 -9.87 -19.37 -3.22
N TYR A 46 -10.27 -18.59 -4.23
CA TYR A 46 -10.00 -18.94 -5.62
C TYR A 46 -8.49 -18.95 -5.92
N ILE A 47 -7.75 -17.91 -5.51
CA ILE A 47 -6.32 -17.83 -5.75
C ILE A 47 -5.56 -18.92 -4.98
N GLU A 48 -5.91 -19.14 -3.71
CA GLU A 48 -5.27 -20.14 -2.84
C GLU A 48 -5.54 -21.59 -3.29
N SER A 49 -6.67 -21.86 -3.94
CA SER A 49 -6.97 -23.19 -4.50
C SER A 49 -6.45 -23.40 -5.91
N THR A 50 -6.23 -22.32 -6.68
CA THR A 50 -5.79 -22.40 -8.08
C THR A 50 -4.27 -22.33 -8.22
N TYR A 51 -3.60 -21.57 -7.34
CA TYR A 51 -2.17 -21.32 -7.39
C TYR A 51 -1.50 -21.73 -6.08
N HIS A 52 -0.24 -22.19 -6.17
CA HIS A 52 0.57 -22.49 -4.98
C HIS A 52 1.06 -21.19 -4.32
N VAL A 53 0.21 -20.58 -3.51
CA VAL A 53 0.50 -19.34 -2.78
C VAL A 53 0.36 -19.55 -1.27
N TYR A 54 1.04 -18.70 -0.50
CA TYR A 54 0.87 -18.64 0.94
C TYR A 54 -0.49 -18.00 1.31
N ASN A 55 -1.12 -18.52 2.38
CA ASN A 55 -2.39 -18.02 2.89
C ASN A 55 -2.26 -17.16 4.17
N ASP A 56 -1.03 -16.93 4.65
CA ASP A 56 -0.75 -16.10 5.81
C ASP A 56 -0.42 -14.65 5.42
N SER A 57 -0.64 -13.72 6.34
CA SER A 57 -0.42 -12.29 6.10
C SER A 57 1.05 -11.90 5.96
N SER A 58 1.97 -12.67 6.54
CA SER A 58 3.41 -12.39 6.47
C SER A 58 3.99 -12.60 5.07
N ARG A 59 3.22 -13.23 4.17
CA ARG A 59 3.53 -13.46 2.76
C ARG A 59 2.52 -12.80 1.81
N ARG A 60 1.78 -11.79 2.29
CA ARG A 60 0.80 -11.07 1.47
C ARG A 60 0.99 -9.55 1.51
N ALA A 61 0.94 -8.95 0.32
CA ALA A 61 1.03 -7.51 0.11
C ALA A 61 -0.25 -6.96 -0.52
N PHE A 62 -0.58 -5.72 -0.22
CA PHE A 62 -1.63 -4.96 -0.89
C PHE A 62 -1.08 -3.61 -1.33
N ALA A 63 -1.21 -3.28 -2.61
CA ALA A 63 -0.73 -2.02 -3.14
C ALA A 63 -1.69 -1.46 -4.17
N GLY A 64 -1.72 -0.14 -4.32
CA GLY A 64 -2.61 0.52 -5.26
C GLY A 64 -2.12 1.91 -5.62
N LEU A 65 -2.55 2.36 -6.79
CA LEU A 65 -2.26 3.68 -7.33
C LEU A 65 -3.48 4.59 -7.27
N SER A 66 -3.29 5.89 -7.02
CA SER A 66 -4.36 6.90 -7.01
C SER A 66 -5.53 6.50 -6.08
N GLN A 67 -6.73 6.31 -6.62
CA GLN A 67 -7.88 5.76 -5.89
C GLN A 67 -7.60 4.39 -5.24
N GLY A 68 -6.78 3.56 -5.87
CA GLY A 68 -6.30 2.30 -5.29
C GLY A 68 -5.37 2.52 -4.09
N SER A 69 -4.65 3.64 -4.01
CA SER A 69 -3.85 4.01 -2.84
C SER A 69 -4.75 4.40 -1.66
N ILE A 70 -5.85 5.10 -1.94
CA ILE A 70 -6.89 5.41 -0.94
C ILE A 70 -7.51 4.12 -0.39
N LEU A 71 -7.87 3.18 -1.29
CA LEU A 71 -8.31 1.85 -0.89
C LEU A 71 -7.24 1.13 -0.06
N THR A 72 -5.97 1.21 -0.46
CA THR A 72 -4.85 0.61 0.28
C THR A 72 -4.77 1.16 1.71
N ARG A 73 -5.04 2.45 1.93
CA ARG A 73 -5.09 3.04 3.27
C ARG A 73 -6.20 2.45 4.12
N GLU A 74 -7.38 2.31 3.55
CA GLU A 74 -8.51 1.72 4.26
C GLU A 74 -8.29 0.23 4.53
N ILE A 75 -7.66 -0.51 3.62
CA ILE A 75 -7.26 -1.90 3.84
C ILE A 75 -6.17 -1.99 4.92
N TYR A 76 -5.20 -1.08 4.92
CA TYR A 76 -4.19 -0.99 5.97
C TYR A 76 -4.80 -0.72 7.33
N ILE A 77 -5.68 0.27 7.47
CA ILE A 77 -6.29 0.65 8.75
C ILE A 77 -7.14 -0.51 9.33
N ASN A 78 -7.93 -1.18 8.47
CA ASN A 78 -9.01 -2.06 8.92
C ASN A 78 -8.73 -3.56 8.74
N TYR A 79 -7.79 -3.97 7.89
CA TYR A 79 -7.61 -5.36 7.45
C TYR A 79 -6.16 -5.86 7.54
N THR A 80 -5.39 -5.36 8.53
CA THR A 80 -4.01 -5.78 8.84
C THR A 80 -3.81 -7.28 9.12
N SER A 81 -4.88 -8.03 9.38
CA SER A 81 -4.83 -9.49 9.58
C SER A 81 -4.56 -10.25 8.29
N HIS A 82 -4.82 -9.64 7.12
CA HIS A 82 -4.65 -10.26 5.82
C HIS A 82 -3.33 -9.91 5.13
N PHE A 83 -2.70 -8.79 5.50
CA PHE A 83 -1.54 -8.26 4.78
C PHE A 83 -0.49 -7.69 5.74
N ASN A 84 0.77 -7.90 5.39
CA ASN A 84 1.90 -7.36 6.15
C ASN A 84 2.64 -6.22 5.41
N TYR A 85 2.44 -6.10 4.10
CA TYR A 85 3.12 -5.12 3.24
C TYR A 85 2.10 -4.25 2.50
N PHE A 86 2.28 -2.94 2.56
CA PHE A 86 1.36 -1.96 1.96
C PHE A 86 2.10 -0.97 1.07
N GLY A 87 1.66 -0.84 -0.19
CA GLY A 87 2.25 0.07 -1.18
C GLY A 87 1.26 1.17 -1.61
N PHE A 88 1.60 2.41 -1.30
CA PHE A 88 0.79 3.60 -1.54
C PHE A 88 1.38 4.42 -2.69
N PHE A 89 0.78 4.36 -3.88
CA PHE A 89 1.31 5.07 -5.05
C PHE A 89 0.39 6.26 -5.40
N SER A 90 0.87 7.49 -5.17
CA SER A 90 0.17 8.74 -5.50
C SER A 90 -1.21 8.87 -4.86
N GLY A 91 -1.29 8.86 -3.53
CA GLY A 91 -2.52 9.16 -2.78
C GLY A 91 -2.56 8.49 -1.41
N ALA A 92 -3.46 8.97 -0.54
CA ALA A 92 -3.74 8.34 0.75
C ALA A 92 -5.16 8.66 1.26
N GLN A 93 -5.47 9.92 1.57
CA GLN A 93 -6.79 10.33 2.06
C GLN A 93 -7.72 10.72 0.90
N GLY A 94 -7.16 11.07 -0.26
CA GLY A 94 -7.93 11.60 -1.39
C GLY A 94 -8.24 13.10 -1.25
N SER A 95 -7.51 13.80 -0.38
CA SER A 95 -7.64 15.24 -0.18
C SER A 95 -6.30 15.86 0.19
N THR A 96 -5.88 16.87 -0.57
CA THR A 96 -4.61 17.58 -0.36
C THR A 96 -4.62 18.53 0.85
N ALA A 97 -5.78 18.70 1.51
CA ALA A 97 -5.95 19.61 2.64
C ALA A 97 -6.58 18.92 3.86
N ALA A 98 -6.58 17.58 3.92
CA ALA A 98 -7.12 16.86 5.05
C ALA A 98 -6.25 17.02 6.31
N PRO A 99 -6.85 17.14 7.52
CA PRO A 99 -6.08 17.14 8.76
C PRO A 99 -5.29 15.83 8.96
N LEU A 100 -4.06 15.90 9.50
CA LEU A 100 -3.16 14.74 9.63
C LEU A 100 -3.79 13.56 10.39
N ASN A 101 -4.59 13.82 11.41
CA ASN A 101 -5.27 12.78 12.22
C ASN A 101 -6.37 12.01 11.46
N THR A 102 -6.74 12.43 10.25
CA THR A 102 -7.68 11.71 9.39
C THR A 102 -7.03 10.59 8.58
N TYR A 103 -5.71 10.69 8.32
CA TYR A 103 -4.94 9.67 7.63
C TYR A 103 -4.76 8.43 8.50
N ILE A 104 -4.27 8.65 9.72
CA ILE A 104 -4.11 7.69 10.81
C ILE A 104 -4.04 8.45 12.15
N ASN A 105 -4.52 7.87 13.24
CA ASN A 105 -4.44 8.48 14.58
C ASN A 105 -4.19 7.47 15.70
N SER A 106 -3.87 8.00 16.89
CA SER A 106 -3.55 7.21 18.09
C SER A 106 -4.69 6.31 18.56
N ASN A 107 -5.95 6.70 18.33
CA ASN A 107 -7.09 5.85 18.69
C ASN A 107 -7.15 4.60 17.80
N GLN A 108 -6.80 4.73 16.51
CA GLN A 108 -6.72 3.59 15.59
C GLN A 108 -5.55 2.67 15.97
N THR A 109 -4.37 3.21 16.27
CA THR A 109 -3.22 2.39 16.69
C THR A 109 -3.43 1.74 18.06
N ALA A 110 -4.15 2.38 18.97
CA ALA A 110 -4.54 1.79 20.25
C ALA A 110 -5.52 0.61 20.07
N LYS A 111 -6.49 0.74 19.14
CA LYS A 111 -7.45 -0.33 18.82
C LYS A 111 -6.83 -1.46 18.02
N ASN A 112 -5.88 -1.14 17.15
CA ASN A 112 -5.16 -2.09 16.32
C ASN A 112 -3.64 -1.85 16.41
N PRO A 113 -2.98 -2.42 17.44
CA PRO A 113 -1.53 -2.29 17.62
C PRO A 113 -0.72 -2.83 16.45
N ALA A 114 -1.30 -3.70 15.61
CA ALA A 114 -0.62 -4.26 14.46
C ALA A 114 -0.26 -3.19 13.42
N LEU A 115 -0.95 -2.04 13.40
CA LEU A 115 -0.67 -0.92 12.48
C LEU A 115 0.78 -0.42 12.60
N THR A 116 1.37 -0.47 13.79
CA THR A 116 2.74 0.03 14.00
C THR A 116 3.82 -0.95 13.55
N ASN A 117 3.45 -2.18 13.18
CA ASN A 117 4.37 -3.24 12.79
C ASN A 117 4.02 -3.81 11.40
N ARG A 118 3.91 -2.91 10.41
CA ARG A 118 3.66 -3.24 9.00
C ARG A 118 4.72 -2.59 8.11
N SER A 119 5.04 -3.24 6.99
CA SER A 119 5.90 -2.64 5.98
C SER A 119 5.10 -1.64 5.16
N ILE A 120 5.30 -0.35 5.43
CA ILE A 120 4.64 0.74 4.71
C ILE A 120 5.59 1.34 3.69
N TYR A 121 5.12 1.45 2.45
CA TYR A 121 5.85 2.09 1.36
C TYR A 121 5.00 3.17 0.69
N LEU A 122 5.51 4.39 0.61
CA LEU A 122 4.85 5.50 -0.05
C LEU A 122 5.63 5.94 -1.28
N SER A 123 4.94 6.34 -2.35
CA SER A 123 5.58 6.89 -3.53
C SER A 123 4.69 7.88 -4.23
N TYR A 124 5.25 8.98 -4.74
CA TYR A 124 4.52 10.01 -5.47
C TYR A 124 5.46 10.79 -6.38
N GLY A 125 4.94 11.39 -7.44
CA GLY A 125 5.72 12.24 -8.32
C GLY A 125 5.98 13.63 -7.70
N GLN A 126 7.12 14.24 -8.03
CA GLN A 126 7.45 15.60 -7.60
C GLN A 126 6.42 16.66 -8.03
N TYR A 127 5.77 16.47 -9.19
CA TYR A 127 4.74 17.34 -9.75
C TYR A 127 3.36 16.66 -9.77
N ASP A 128 3.18 15.64 -8.94
CA ASP A 128 1.93 14.89 -8.85
C ASP A 128 0.85 15.71 -8.14
N ALA A 129 -0.38 15.65 -8.63
CA ALA A 129 -1.54 16.26 -7.96
C ALA A 129 -1.79 15.66 -6.56
N ALA A 130 -1.32 14.43 -6.31
CA ALA A 130 -1.40 13.74 -5.02
C ALA A 130 -0.17 13.97 -4.12
N PHE A 131 0.74 14.89 -4.49
CA PHE A 131 1.96 15.18 -3.72
C PHE A 131 1.64 15.51 -2.26
N ASP A 132 0.78 16.51 -2.03
CA ASP A 132 0.46 16.97 -0.67
C ASP A 132 -0.30 15.92 0.13
N ASP A 133 -1.20 15.17 -0.49
CA ASP A 133 -1.95 14.07 0.14
C ASP A 133 -0.99 12.95 0.63
N THR A 134 -0.09 12.50 -0.23
CA THR A 134 0.84 11.40 0.13
C THR A 134 1.92 11.86 1.13
N LYS A 135 2.38 13.12 1.00
CA LYS A 135 3.31 13.72 1.96
C LYS A 135 2.67 13.91 3.34
N ALA A 136 1.43 14.36 3.40
CA ALA A 136 0.69 14.48 4.67
C ALA A 136 0.51 13.12 5.35
N PHE A 137 0.31 12.04 4.59
CA PHE A 137 0.28 10.71 5.19
C PHE A 137 1.62 10.33 5.84
N SER A 138 2.75 10.64 5.19
CA SER A 138 4.09 10.43 5.74
C SER A 138 4.25 11.16 7.08
N GLN A 139 3.81 12.42 7.15
CA GLN A 139 3.82 13.23 8.37
C GLN A 139 2.92 12.68 9.48
N ALA A 140 1.76 12.11 9.13
CA ALA A 140 0.88 11.46 10.09
C ALA A 140 1.51 10.19 10.68
N LEU A 141 2.26 9.43 9.88
CA LEU A 141 3.04 8.27 10.36
C LEU A 141 4.19 8.70 11.27
N ASP A 142 4.92 9.75 10.90
CA ASP A 142 5.98 10.34 11.73
C ASP A 142 5.44 10.77 13.10
N GLY A 143 4.28 11.44 13.14
CA GLY A 143 3.62 11.88 14.37
C GLY A 143 3.21 10.73 15.31
N LEU A 144 3.17 9.48 14.82
CA LEU A 144 2.86 8.28 15.59
C LEU A 144 4.09 7.37 15.79
N GLY A 145 5.26 7.77 15.28
CA GLY A 145 6.48 6.96 15.33
C GLY A 145 6.41 5.67 14.49
N ILE A 146 5.56 5.65 13.45
CA ILE A 146 5.41 4.48 12.57
C ILE A 146 6.44 4.57 11.45
N SER A 147 7.23 3.51 11.27
CA SER A 147 8.28 3.46 10.26
C SER A 147 7.70 3.19 8.86
N TYR A 148 8.26 3.85 7.86
CA TYR A 148 7.88 3.70 6.46
C TYR A 148 9.06 3.97 5.53
N ALA A 149 9.02 3.39 4.34
CA ALA A 149 9.89 3.77 3.22
C ALA A 149 9.11 4.73 2.31
N VAL A 150 9.79 5.72 1.74
CA VAL A 150 9.17 6.64 0.77
C VAL A 150 10.10 6.91 -0.39
N ARG A 151 9.51 7.13 -1.56
CA ARG A 151 10.22 7.58 -2.77
C ARG A 151 9.43 8.68 -3.45
N MET A 152 10.06 9.84 -3.61
CA MET A 152 9.53 10.86 -4.50
C MET A 152 10.16 10.63 -5.88
N CYS A 153 9.34 10.32 -6.89
CA CYS A 153 9.81 10.16 -8.26
C CYS A 153 10.18 11.55 -8.83
N PRO A 154 11.47 11.80 -9.15
CA PRO A 154 11.90 13.06 -9.74
C PRO A 154 11.19 13.31 -11.06
N PHE A 155 10.74 14.54 -11.30
CA PHE A 155 9.96 14.90 -12.49
C PHE A 155 8.68 14.08 -12.72
N GLY A 156 8.25 13.28 -11.73
CA GLY A 156 7.05 12.45 -11.82
C GLY A 156 5.77 13.27 -11.70
N TYR A 157 4.75 12.87 -12.45
CA TYR A 157 3.38 13.41 -12.40
C TYR A 157 2.40 12.29 -11.99
N HIS A 158 1.09 12.58 -12.01
CA HIS A 158 0.02 11.60 -11.79
C HIS A 158 -0.17 10.67 -13.01
N ILE A 159 0.86 9.90 -13.34
CA ILE A 159 0.98 9.16 -14.60
C ILE A 159 1.58 7.76 -14.40
N TRP A 160 1.35 6.90 -15.39
CA TRP A 160 1.81 5.50 -15.37
C TRP A 160 3.30 5.31 -15.12
N ASN A 161 4.16 6.17 -15.68
CA ASN A 161 5.62 6.05 -15.49
C ASN A 161 6.01 6.21 -14.02
N THR A 162 5.36 7.13 -13.30
CA THR A 162 5.55 7.31 -11.85
C THR A 162 5.17 6.05 -11.08
N TRP A 163 4.06 5.40 -11.45
CA TRP A 163 3.60 4.19 -10.76
C TRP A 163 4.43 2.95 -11.09
N GLN A 164 5.02 2.89 -12.29
CA GLN A 164 5.99 1.84 -12.64
C GLN A 164 7.26 1.98 -11.81
N ASP A 165 7.82 3.18 -11.68
CA ASP A 165 8.96 3.45 -10.78
C ASP A 165 8.61 3.10 -9.33
N ALA A 166 7.41 3.51 -8.86
CA ALA A 166 6.93 3.20 -7.53
C ALA A 166 6.85 1.69 -7.26
N PHE A 167 6.25 0.90 -8.15
CA PHE A 167 6.13 -0.55 -7.96
C PHE A 167 7.48 -1.25 -8.07
N TRP A 168 8.35 -0.84 -8.98
CA TRP A 168 9.73 -1.37 -9.06
C TRP A 168 10.45 -1.18 -7.74
N HIS A 169 10.43 0.05 -7.20
CA HIS A 169 11.13 0.37 -5.98
C HIS A 169 10.48 -0.27 -4.74
N PHE A 170 9.15 -0.34 -4.68
CA PHE A 170 8.42 -1.11 -3.66
C PHE A 170 8.90 -2.56 -3.58
N GLY A 171 9.07 -3.22 -4.73
CA GLY A 171 9.67 -4.55 -4.81
C GLY A 171 11.12 -4.58 -4.32
N LYS A 172 11.91 -3.55 -4.63
CA LYS A 172 13.32 -3.45 -4.23
C LYS A 172 13.55 -3.19 -2.75
N VAL A 173 12.67 -2.49 -2.04
CA VAL A 173 12.97 -2.05 -0.65
C VAL A 173 11.97 -2.53 0.40
N SER A 174 10.76 -2.95 0.01
CA SER A 174 9.71 -3.27 0.98
C SER A 174 9.15 -4.68 0.86
N LEU A 175 8.86 -5.16 -0.36
CA LEU A 175 8.32 -6.52 -0.51
C LEU A 175 9.29 -7.56 0.07
N TRP A 176 8.78 -8.32 1.05
CA TRP A 176 9.47 -9.43 1.72
C TRP A 176 10.69 -9.02 2.57
N LYS A 177 10.80 -7.74 2.96
CA LYS A 177 11.97 -7.15 3.66
C LYS A 177 11.71 -6.72 5.10
N GLY A 178 10.57 -7.12 5.68
CA GLY A 178 10.17 -6.72 7.03
C GLY A 178 9.80 -5.23 7.15
N VAL A 179 9.62 -4.75 8.38
CA VAL A 179 9.37 -3.32 8.63
C VAL A 179 10.66 -2.52 8.39
N PRO A 180 10.62 -1.40 7.67
CA PRO A 180 11.78 -0.52 7.53
C PRO A 180 12.35 -0.15 8.90
N SER A 181 13.67 -0.18 9.05
CA SER A 181 14.31 0.14 10.35
C SER A 181 13.93 1.54 10.82
N THR A 182 13.69 1.71 12.12
CA THR A 182 13.18 2.93 12.78
C THR A 182 13.96 4.21 12.52
N ASN A 183 15.20 4.12 12.02
CA ASN A 183 16.05 5.26 11.72
C ASN A 183 15.92 5.76 10.26
N GLN A 184 15.05 5.13 9.46
CA GLN A 184 14.73 5.53 8.09
C GLN A 184 13.35 6.17 8.03
N THR A 185 13.08 7.15 8.89
CA THR A 185 11.88 8.02 8.77
C THR A 185 12.00 8.83 7.47
N GLY A 186 11.51 8.28 6.36
CA GLY A 186 11.11 8.99 5.14
C GLY A 186 12.11 9.88 4.39
N HIS A 187 13.31 10.10 4.90
CA HIS A 187 14.19 11.17 4.42
C HIS A 187 15.36 10.58 3.64
N GLY A 188 15.08 10.14 2.41
CA GLY A 188 16.09 9.90 1.39
C GLY A 188 16.39 8.42 1.10
N LEU A 189 15.71 7.89 0.09
CA LEU A 189 16.22 6.88 -0.85
C LEU A 189 15.76 7.23 -2.27
#